data_AF-D1KC10-F1
#
_entry.id   AF-D1KC10-F1
#
_cell.length_a   1.000
_cell.length_b   1.000
_cell.length_c   1.000
_cell.angle_alpha   90.00
_cell.angle_beta   90.00
_cell.angle_gamma   90.00
#
_symmetry.space_group_name_H-M   'P 1'
#
loop_
_entity.id
_entity.type
_entity.pdbx_description
1 polymer ?
#
loop_
_entity_poly.entity_id
_entity_poly.type
_entity_poly.pdbx_seq_one_letter_code
_entity_poly.pdbx_strand_id
1 'polypeptide(L)'
;MEKLYIFRGSPIPAFRENNDFDVELCFKHIGIYAYRSSFIKQYLTMDSSRYEQVERLEQLTVLNEGFDVHVEKACAPTGYGVDTIDDLEKAREAMK
;
A
#
# COMPACT_ATOMS: atom_id res chain seq x y z
N MET A 1 -0.94 -18.54 0.91
CA MET A 1 -1.11 -17.29 1.68
C MET A 1 0.12 -16.44 1.42
N GLU A 2 0.01 -15.54 0.45
CA GLU A 2 1.09 -14.61 0.12
C GLU A 2 1.12 -13.53 1.20
N LYS A 3 2.25 -13.43 1.90
CA LYS A 3 2.42 -12.47 3.00
C LYS A 3 2.49 -11.08 2.40
N LEU A 4 1.60 -10.22 2.86
CA LEU A 4 1.54 -8.82 2.46
C LEU A 4 2.65 -8.03 3.16
N TYR A 5 3.50 -7.39 2.37
CA TYR A 5 4.55 -6.50 2.84
C TYR A 5 4.17 -5.05 2.54
N ILE A 6 4.04 -4.25 3.58
CA ILE A 6 3.47 -2.90 3.49
C ILE A 6 4.50 -1.89 3.97
N PHE A 7 5.13 -1.11 3.09
CA PHE A 7 5.96 0.01 3.58
C PHE A 7 6.10 1.20 2.63
N ARG A 8 6.31 2.35 3.27
CA ARG A 8 6.56 3.66 2.67
C ARG A 8 8.07 3.81 2.41
N GLY A 9 8.47 3.86 1.16
CA GLY A 9 9.80 4.35 0.74
C GLY A 9 11.01 3.40 0.92
N SER A 10 10.85 2.21 1.51
CA SER A 10 11.91 1.19 1.56
C SER A 10 11.59 -0.01 0.66
N PRO A 11 12.57 -0.55 -0.08
CA PRO A 11 12.37 -1.73 -0.91
C PRO A 11 12.12 -2.97 -0.04
N ILE A 12 11.15 -3.78 -0.44
CA ILE A 12 10.86 -5.08 0.16
C ILE A 12 10.86 -6.12 -0.98
N PRO A 13 11.54 -7.27 -0.82
CA PRO A 13 12.16 -7.77 0.42
C PRO A 13 13.37 -6.94 0.85
N ALA A 14 13.66 -6.94 2.15
CA ALA A 14 14.87 -6.31 2.65
C ALA A 14 16.07 -7.13 2.16
N PHE A 15 16.91 -6.52 1.32
CA PHE A 15 18.14 -7.14 0.82
C PHE A 15 19.22 -7.05 1.88
N ARG A 16 19.84 -8.19 2.20
CA ARG A 16 20.86 -8.27 3.27
C ARG A 16 22.19 -7.66 2.81
N GLU A 17 22.55 -7.87 1.55
CA GLU A 17 23.76 -7.32 0.95
C GLU A 17 23.39 -6.34 -0.18
N ASN A 18 24.17 -5.28 -0.36
CA ASN A 18 23.90 -4.29 -1.41
C ASN A 18 23.98 -4.88 -2.82
N ASN A 19 24.79 -5.93 -3.01
CA ASN A 19 24.93 -6.61 -4.29
C ASN A 19 23.75 -7.55 -4.61
N ASP A 20 22.89 -7.84 -3.62
CA ASP A 20 21.70 -8.66 -3.81
C ASP A 20 20.49 -7.84 -4.26
N PHE A 21 20.60 -6.50 -4.32
CA PHE A 21 19.47 -5.64 -4.63
C PHE A 21 18.89 -5.97 -6.00
N ASP A 22 17.63 -6.42 -5.99
CA ASP A 22 16.87 -6.76 -7.17
C ASP A 22 15.53 -6.04 -7.17
N VAL A 23 15.40 -5.06 -8.06
CA VAL A 23 14.17 -4.26 -8.19
C VAL A 23 12.99 -5.12 -8.67
N GLU A 24 13.21 -6.23 -9.36
CA GLU A 24 12.16 -7.10 -9.87
C GLU A 24 11.44 -7.87 -8.75
N LEU A 25 12.12 -8.03 -7.60
CA LEU A 25 11.54 -8.62 -6.39
C LEU A 25 10.72 -7.59 -5.58
N CYS A 26 10.78 -6.31 -5.94
CA CYS A 26 10.12 -5.23 -5.21
C CYS A 26 8.72 -4.93 -5.73
N PHE A 27 7.75 -4.85 -4.83
CA PHE A 27 6.38 -4.42 -5.14
C PHE A 27 6.03 -3.10 -4.44
N LYS A 28 5.36 -2.21 -5.18
CA LYS A 28 4.79 -0.98 -4.63
C LYS A 28 3.34 -1.24 -4.23
N HIS A 29 2.99 -0.89 -2.99
CA HIS A 29 1.61 -0.92 -2.52
C HIS A 29 0.75 0.12 -3.26
N ILE A 30 -0.44 -0.29 -3.68
CA ILE A 30 -1.43 0.55 -4.36
C ILE A 30 -2.55 0.84 -3.36
N GLY A 31 -2.86 2.11 -3.14
CA GLY A 31 -3.86 2.56 -2.15
C GLY A 31 -5.32 2.31 -2.54
N ILE A 32 -5.62 1.17 -3.18
CA ILE A 32 -6.97 0.74 -3.52
C ILE A 32 -7.31 -0.44 -2.62
N TYR A 33 -8.46 -0.35 -1.94
CA TYR A 33 -8.85 -1.33 -0.95
C TYR A 33 -10.31 -1.74 -1.14
N ALA A 34 -10.61 -2.98 -0.79
CA ALA A 34 -11.96 -3.51 -0.69
C ALA A 34 -12.21 -4.01 0.74
N TYR A 35 -13.26 -3.51 1.38
CA TYR A 35 -13.60 -3.85 2.75
C TYR A 35 -15.03 -4.38 2.85
N ARG A 36 -15.25 -5.28 3.80
CA ARG A 36 -16.61 -5.64 4.22
C ARG A 36 -17.21 -4.48 5.01
N SER A 37 -18.49 -4.17 4.78
CA SER A 37 -19.17 -3.08 5.49
C SER A 37 -19.18 -3.26 7.02
N SER A 38 -19.30 -4.50 7.49
CA SER A 38 -19.18 -4.84 8.91
C SER A 38 -17.78 -4.58 9.47
N PHE A 39 -16.74 -4.86 8.68
CA PHE A 39 -15.37 -4.66 9.09
C PHE A 39 -15.05 -3.17 9.27
N ILE A 40 -15.52 -2.29 8.38
CA ILE A 40 -15.32 -0.84 8.53
C ILE A 40 -15.85 -0.34 9.87
N LYS A 41 -17.04 -0.80 10.30
CA LYS A 41 -17.62 -0.41 11.59
C LYS A 41 -16.75 -0.84 12.77
N GLN A 42 -16.14 -2.02 12.68
CA GLN A 42 -15.24 -2.53 13.71
C GLN A 42 -13.88 -1.80 13.70
N TYR A 43 -13.34 -1.53 12.51
CA TYR A 43 -12.10 -0.76 12.35
C TYR A 43 -12.20 0.62 13.00
N LEU A 44 -13.34 1.30 12.85
CA LEU A 44 -13.58 2.60 13.48
C LEU A 44 -13.58 2.59 15.02
N THR A 45 -13.65 1.41 15.65
CA THR A 45 -13.55 1.28 17.12
C THR A 45 -12.14 0.91 17.59
N MET A 46 -11.21 0.65 16.67
CA MET A 46 -9.83 0.30 17.01
C MET A 46 -9.01 1.56 17.28
N ASP A 47 -8.11 1.48 18.25
CA ASP A 47 -7.11 2.51 18.46
C ASP A 47 -5.98 2.38 17.44
N SER A 48 -5.42 3.52 17.03
CA SER A 48 -4.25 3.57 16.15
C SER A 48 -3.08 2.80 16.79
N SER A 49 -2.59 1.78 16.10
CA SER A 49 -1.48 0.96 16.58
C SER A 49 -0.17 1.75 16.61
N ARG A 50 0.77 1.30 17.45
CA ARG A 50 2.12 1.88 17.47
C ARG A 50 2.81 1.81 16.10
N TYR A 51 2.55 0.76 15.33
CA TYR A 51 3.11 0.58 13.99
C TYR A 51 2.54 1.58 12.99
N GLU A 52 1.22 1.80 13.00
CA GLU A 52 0.60 2.86 12.21
C GLU A 52 1.19 4.23 12.54
N GLN A 53 1.38 4.56 13.82
CA GLN A 53 1.89 5.86 14.22
C GLN A 53 3.33 6.11 13.75
N VAL A 54 4.20 5.10 13.82
CA VAL A 54 5.59 5.20 13.39
C VAL A 54 5.69 5.33 11.87
N GLU A 55 4.91 4.54 11.13
CA GLU A 55 5.02 4.45 9.67
C GLU A 55 4.05 5.35 8.89
N ARG A 56 3.05 5.88 9.58
CA ARG A 56 1.91 6.60 9.00
C ARG A 56 1.18 5.77 7.95
N LEU A 57 0.88 4.51 8.28
CA LEU A 57 0.22 3.53 7.44
C LEU A 57 -0.94 2.85 8.20
N GLU A 58 -2.17 3.29 7.94
CA GLU A 58 -3.41 2.86 8.60
C GLU A 58 -3.63 1.34 8.59
N GLN A 59 -3.26 0.69 7.48
CA GLN A 59 -3.41 -0.75 7.30
C GLN A 59 -2.54 -1.59 8.27
N LEU A 60 -1.54 -0.99 8.94
CA LEU A 60 -0.78 -1.67 9.98
C LEU A 60 -1.59 -1.89 11.26
N THR A 61 -2.56 -1.04 11.56
CA THR A 61 -3.46 -1.27 12.70
C THR A 61 -4.33 -2.49 12.48
N VAL A 62 -4.82 -2.69 11.25
CA VAL A 62 -5.56 -3.90 10.87
C VAL A 62 -4.74 -5.17 11.10
N LEU A 63 -3.47 -5.16 10.67
CA LEU A 63 -2.56 -6.29 10.89
C LEU A 63 -2.22 -6.49 12.38
N ASN A 64 -2.02 -5.40 13.12
CA ASN A 64 -1.70 -5.44 14.55
C ASN A 64 -2.84 -6.06 15.38
N GLU A 65 -4.09 -5.78 15.01
CA GLU A 65 -5.28 -6.37 15.63
C GLU A 65 -5.53 -7.84 15.21
N GLY A 66 -4.61 -8.43 14.42
CA GLY A 66 -4.63 -9.84 14.05
C GLY A 66 -5.51 -10.17 12.85
N PHE A 67 -5.94 -9.19 12.07
CA PHE A 67 -6.65 -9.43 10.82
C PHE A 67 -5.70 -9.71 9.67
N ASP A 68 -6.11 -10.59 8.78
CA ASP A 68 -5.41 -10.82 7.51
C ASP A 68 -5.83 -9.79 6.47
N VAL A 69 -4.87 -9.32 5.68
CA VAL A 69 -5.10 -8.48 4.50
C VAL A 69 -4.63 -9.24 3.27
N HIS A 70 -5.58 -9.56 2.39
CA HIS A 70 -5.28 -10.16 1.08
C HIS A 70 -4.79 -9.10 0.10
N VAL A 71 -3.75 -9.43 -0.66
CA VAL A 71 -3.20 -8.60 -1.74
C VAL A 71 -2.89 -9.45 -2.95
N GLU A 72 -3.02 -8.83 -4.12
CA GLU A 72 -2.86 -9.43 -5.43
C GLU A 72 -2.16 -8.42 -6.36
N LYS A 73 -1.47 -8.90 -7.39
CA LYS A 73 -0.86 -8.01 -8.38
C LYS A 73 -1.96 -7.29 -9.18
N ALA A 74 -1.75 -6.00 -9.43
CA ALA A 74 -2.68 -5.24 -10.27
C ALA A 74 -2.71 -5.84 -11.70
N CYS A 75 -3.91 -6.04 -12.23
CA CYS A 75 -4.10 -6.55 -13.59
C CYS A 75 -3.89 -5.49 -14.68
N ALA A 76 -3.70 -4.23 -14.29
CA ALA A 76 -3.45 -3.10 -15.18
C ALA A 76 -2.62 -2.02 -14.45
N PRO A 77 -2.00 -1.08 -15.19
CA PRO A 77 -1.35 0.09 -14.60
C PRO A 77 -2.32 0.91 -13.75
N THR A 78 -1.83 1.51 -12.65
CA THR A 78 -2.65 2.26 -11.67
C THR A 78 -3.22 3.59 -12.16
N GLY A 79 -2.84 4.04 -13.36
CA GLY A 79 -3.15 5.38 -13.86
C GLY A 79 -2.36 6.48 -13.15
N TYR A 80 -2.80 7.73 -13.34
CA TYR A 80 -2.15 8.93 -12.82
C TYR A 80 -2.84 9.40 -11.53
N GLY A 81 -2.07 9.50 -10.44
CA GLY A 81 -2.46 10.30 -9.29
C GLY A 81 -2.24 11.79 -9.60
N VAL A 82 -3.16 12.65 -9.18
CA VAL A 82 -3.09 14.10 -9.46
C VAL A 82 -2.96 14.85 -8.15
N ASP A 83 -1.73 15.19 -7.78
CA ASP A 83 -1.43 15.98 -6.57
C ASP A 83 -0.90 17.38 -6.93
N THR A 84 -0.41 17.57 -8.17
CA THR A 84 0.16 18.84 -8.66
C THR A 84 -0.47 19.28 -9.99
N ILE A 85 -0.19 20.53 -10.38
CA ILE A 85 -0.63 21.07 -11.69
C ILE A 85 -0.01 20.27 -12.83
N ASP A 86 1.26 19.86 -12.71
CA ASP A 86 1.94 19.06 -13.73
C ASP A 86 1.31 17.67 -13.88
N ASP A 87 0.83 17.07 -12.80
CA ASP A 87 0.12 15.78 -12.85
C ASP A 87 -1.23 15.91 -13.56
N LEU A 88 -1.93 17.02 -13.35
CA LEU A 88 -3.19 17.30 -14.02
C LEU A 88 -3.01 17.40 -15.54
N GLU A 89 -1.97 18.08 -16.01
CA GLU A 89 -1.69 18.18 -17.45
C GLU A 89 -1.35 16.81 -18.05
N LYS A 90 -0.52 16.00 -17.37
CA LYS A 90 -0.25 14.62 -17.80
C LYS A 90 -1.51 13.75 -17.87
N ALA A 91 -2.37 13.83 -16.86
CA ALA A 91 -3.63 13.10 -16.84
C ALA A 91 -4.55 13.52 -18.00
N ARG A 92 -4.61 14.82 -18.32
CA ARG A 92 -5.38 15.35 -19.46
C ARG A 92 -4.85 14.87 -20.80
N GLU A 93 -3.54 14.79 -20.97
CA GLU A 93 -2.92 14.26 -22.19
C GLU A 93 -3.25 12.77 -22.38
N ALA A 94 -3.22 11.98 -21.30
CA ALA A 94 -3.51 10.55 -21.35
C ALA A 94 -4.99 10.19 -21.61
N MET A 95 -5.91 11.14 -21.44
CA MET A 95 -7.36 10.96 -21.69
C MET A 95 -7.81 11.37 -23.09
N LYS A 96 -6.93 11.96 -23.90
CA LYS A 96 -7.21 12.31 -25.30
C LYS A 96 -7.02 11.10 -26.21
#